data_AF-A0A813QZY1-F1
#
_entry.id   AF-A0A813QZY1-F1
#
_cell.length_a   1.000
_cell.length_b   1.000
_cell.length_c   1.000
_cell.angle_alpha   90.00
_cell.angle_beta   90.00
_cell.angle_gamma   90.00
#
_symmetry.space_group_name_H-M   'P 1'
#
loop_
_entity.id
_entity.type
_entity.pdbx_description
1 polymer ?
#
loop_
_entity_poly.entity_id
_entity_poly.type
_entity_poly.pdbx_seq_one_letter_code
_entity_poly.pdbx_strand_id
1 'polypeptide(L)'
;MIELEVKPSQIPGAGSGLYTRNPIAKDSCVCVYTGQVLRTIDAIRLEDKTYLMRLGPQVYVNPHDDKSMLGRYINDPRNRLLHNVLFDKRPDEQCAYVIAKRDIACGEEIFADYGRWYWLGKTPTRLDRLPM
;
A
#
# COMPACT_ATOMS: atom_id res chain seq x y z
N MET A 1 7.87 3.51 -19.37
CA MET A 1 6.88 2.72 -18.61
C MET A 1 7.44 2.52 -17.22
N ILE A 2 6.61 2.56 -16.17
CA ILE A 2 7.10 2.29 -14.81
C ILE A 2 7.29 0.78 -14.67
N GLU A 3 8.50 0.36 -14.32
CA GLU A 3 8.86 -1.02 -14.06
C GLU A 3 8.99 -1.26 -12.56
N LEU A 4 8.27 -2.25 -12.06
CA LEU A 4 8.22 -2.58 -10.65
C LEU A 4 8.71 -4.00 -10.42
N GLU A 5 9.27 -4.23 -9.24
CA GLU A 5 9.77 -5.54 -8.84
C GLU A 5 9.49 -5.82 -7.37
N VAL A 6 9.31 -7.11 -7.05
CA VAL A 6 9.07 -7.58 -5.69
C VAL A 6 10.35 -8.20 -5.15
N LYS A 7 10.79 -7.74 -3.99
CA LYS A 7 12.00 -8.23 -3.28
C LYS A 7 11.74 -8.22 -1.77
N PRO A 8 12.60 -8.82 -0.93
CA PRO A 8 12.50 -8.63 0.52
C PRO A 8 12.43 -7.14 0.89
N SER A 9 11.52 -6.79 1.81
CA SER A 9 11.36 -5.41 2.28
C SER A 9 12.56 -4.97 3.13
N GLN A 10 12.88 -3.67 3.10
CA GLN A 10 13.84 -3.06 4.02
C GLN A 10 13.30 -3.00 5.46
N ILE A 11 11.99 -3.15 5.66
CA ILE A 11 11.38 -3.20 6.98
C ILE A 11 11.57 -4.60 7.59
N PRO A 12 12.29 -4.73 8.72
CA PRO A 12 12.51 -6.02 9.35
C PRO A 12 11.19 -6.73 9.69
N GLY A 13 11.02 -7.94 9.17
CA GLY A 13 9.83 -8.77 9.43
C GLY A 13 8.59 -8.41 8.60
N ALA A 14 8.65 -7.45 7.67
CA ALA A 14 7.52 -7.13 6.79
C ALA A 14 7.33 -8.11 5.62
N GLY A 15 8.31 -9.00 5.39
CA GLY A 15 8.27 -9.94 4.28
C GLY A 15 8.74 -9.30 2.98
N SER A 16 7.87 -9.22 1.98
CA SER A 16 8.19 -8.64 0.67
C SER A 16 7.81 -7.16 0.59
N GLY A 17 8.57 -6.40 -0.20
CA GLY A 17 8.36 -4.99 -0.53
C GLY A 17 8.28 -4.78 -2.04
N LEU A 18 7.70 -3.67 -2.45
CA LEU A 18 7.60 -3.24 -3.85
C LEU A 18 8.65 -2.18 -4.16
N TYR A 19 9.44 -2.38 -5.21
CA TYR A 19 10.52 -1.49 -5.60
C TYR A 19 10.34 -1.01 -7.04
N THR A 20 10.92 0.14 -7.37
CA THR A 20 10.97 0.64 -8.76
C THR A 20 12.32 0.33 -9.42
N ARG A 21 12.30 -0.10 -10.69
CA ARG A 21 13.51 -0.36 -11.50
C ARG A 21 13.98 0.84 -12.31
N ASN A 22 13.19 1.91 -12.32
CA ASN A 22 13.50 3.18 -12.97
C ASN A 22 13.03 4.35 -12.11
N PRO A 23 13.58 5.57 -12.29
CA PRO A 23 13.07 6.75 -11.60
C PRO A 23 11.58 6.99 -11.91
N ILE A 24 10.83 7.44 -10.90
CA ILE A 24 9.43 7.82 -11.02
C ILE A 24 9.32 9.30 -10.64
N ALA A 25 8.75 10.11 -11.52
CA ALA A 25 8.52 11.53 -11.24
C ALA A 25 7.36 11.70 -10.24
N LYS A 26 7.43 12.76 -9.43
CA LYS A 26 6.32 13.21 -8.59
C LYS A 26 5.01 13.28 -9.39
N ASP A 27 3.90 12.98 -8.72
CA ASP A 27 2.53 12.97 -9.23
C ASP A 27 2.25 11.90 -10.30
N SER A 28 3.23 11.07 -10.66
CA SER A 28 3.01 9.91 -11.53
C SER A 28 2.15 8.85 -10.84
N CYS A 29 1.25 8.23 -11.61
CA CYS A 29 0.56 7.01 -11.19
C CYS A 29 1.51 5.81 -11.31
N VAL A 30 2.00 5.32 -10.16
CA VAL A 30 2.94 4.21 -10.04
C VAL A 30 2.31 2.90 -10.48
N CYS A 31 1.12 2.61 -9.96
CA CYS A 31 0.30 1.46 -10.31
C CYS A 31 -1.13 1.68 -9.82
N VAL A 32 -2.02 0.75 -10.16
CA VAL A 32 -3.40 0.72 -9.66
C VAL A 32 -3.52 -0.37 -8.62
N TYR A 33 -4.14 -0.05 -7.48
CA TYR A 33 -4.52 -1.01 -6.45
C TYR A 33 -5.99 -1.37 -6.60
N THR A 34 -6.27 -2.62 -6.94
CA THR A 34 -7.62 -3.17 -7.06
C THR A 34 -7.59 -4.65 -6.70
N GLY A 35 -8.72 -5.34 -6.79
CA GLY A 35 -8.85 -6.76 -6.48
C GLY A 35 -10.31 -7.16 -6.37
N GLN A 36 -10.60 -8.19 -5.58
CA GLN A 36 -11.98 -8.59 -5.31
C GLN A 36 -12.75 -7.43 -4.68
N VAL A 37 -13.86 -7.01 -5.31
CA VAL A 37 -14.72 -5.95 -4.82
C VAL A 37 -15.68 -6.51 -3.76
N LEU A 38 -15.72 -5.87 -2.60
CA LEU A 38 -16.52 -6.30 -1.46
C LEU A 38 -17.37 -5.15 -0.93
N ARG A 39 -18.56 -5.49 -0.43
CA ARG A 39 -19.39 -4.58 0.37
C ARG A 39 -19.03 -4.69 1.84
N THR A 40 -19.50 -3.76 2.67
CA THR A 40 -19.17 -3.72 4.10
C THR A 40 -19.46 -5.03 4.82
N ILE A 41 -20.60 -5.67 4.53
CA ILE A 41 -20.99 -6.93 5.19
C ILE A 41 -20.02 -8.07 4.91
N ASP A 42 -19.49 -8.14 3.69
CA ASP A 42 -18.55 -9.18 3.27
C ASP A 42 -17.14 -8.86 3.78
N ALA A 43 -16.73 -7.59 3.68
CA ALA A 43 -15.45 -7.09 4.15
C ALA A 43 -15.23 -7.31 5.66
N ILE A 44 -16.27 -7.13 6.49
CA ILE A 44 -16.19 -7.36 7.94
C ILE A 44 -16.00 -8.84 8.27
N ARG A 45 -16.60 -9.73 7.48
CA ARG A 45 -16.56 -11.19 7.67
C ARG A 45 -15.24 -11.84 7.26
N LEU A 46 -14.36 -11.14 6.53
CA LEU A 46 -13.05 -11.66 6.18
C LEU A 46 -12.22 -12.00 7.43
N GLU A 47 -11.65 -13.19 7.46
CA GLU A 47 -10.71 -13.58 8.52
C GLU A 47 -9.40 -12.81 8.39
N ASP A 48 -8.81 -12.80 7.19
CA ASP A 48 -7.62 -12.01 6.86
C ASP A 48 -7.99 -10.69 6.17
N LYS A 49 -7.60 -9.57 6.80
CA LYS A 49 -7.81 -8.20 6.30
C LYS A 49 -6.50 -7.53 5.88
N THR A 50 -5.40 -8.28 5.74
CA THR A 50 -4.06 -7.74 5.45
C THR A 50 -4.01 -6.87 4.20
N TYR A 51 -4.75 -7.24 3.15
CA TYR A 51 -4.81 -6.49 1.88
C TYR A 51 -6.16 -5.80 1.66
N LEU A 52 -7.02 -5.75 2.68
CA LEU A 52 -8.34 -5.15 2.54
C LEU A 52 -8.22 -3.62 2.56
N MET A 53 -8.52 -2.98 1.44
CA MET A 53 -8.58 -1.52 1.34
C MET A 53 -10.02 -1.05 1.25
N ARG A 54 -10.44 -0.20 2.18
CA ARG A 54 -11.68 0.57 2.05
C ARG A 54 -11.46 1.74 1.09
N LEU A 55 -12.18 1.75 -0.03
CA LEU A 55 -12.16 2.84 -1.02
C LEU A 55 -13.16 3.94 -0.65
N GLY A 56 -14.35 3.56 -0.18
CA GLY A 56 -15.44 4.49 0.15
C GLY A 56 -16.59 3.82 0.89
N PRO A 57 -17.75 4.48 1.03
CA PRO A 57 -18.96 3.86 1.56
C PRO A 57 -19.33 2.62 0.75
N GLN A 58 -19.46 1.46 1.41
CA GLN A 58 -19.82 0.19 0.78
C GLN A 58 -18.88 -0.35 -0.30
N VAL A 59 -17.70 0.23 -0.49
CA VAL A 59 -16.74 -0.20 -1.53
C VAL A 59 -15.38 -0.50 -0.90
N TYR A 60 -15.00 -1.77 -1.01
CA TYR A 60 -13.72 -2.30 -0.58
C TYR A 60 -13.11 -3.10 -1.72
N VAL A 61 -11.78 -3.16 -1.77
CA VAL A 61 -11.04 -4.05 -2.65
C VAL A 61 -10.08 -4.91 -1.85
N ASN A 62 -9.90 -6.16 -2.29
CA ASN A 62 -9.01 -7.13 -1.65
C ASN A 62 -8.25 -7.97 -2.70
N PRO A 63 -6.97 -7.68 -2.96
CA PRO A 63 -6.12 -8.50 -3.83
C PRO A 63 -5.44 -9.68 -3.10
N HIS A 64 -6.00 -10.19 -2.00
CA HIS A 64 -5.35 -11.23 -1.20
C HIS A 64 -4.88 -12.45 -2.02
N ASP A 65 -5.73 -12.96 -2.93
CA ASP A 65 -5.38 -14.13 -3.75
C ASP A 65 -4.63 -13.78 -5.04
N ASP A 66 -4.65 -12.52 -5.45
CA ASP A 66 -4.01 -12.06 -6.68
C ASP A 66 -2.56 -11.65 -6.39
N LYS A 67 -1.62 -12.52 -6.71
CA LYS A 67 -0.17 -12.25 -6.57
C LYS A 67 0.38 -11.39 -7.71
N SER A 68 -0.36 -11.23 -8.80
CA SER A 68 0.04 -10.33 -9.90
C SER A 68 -0.21 -8.86 -9.56
N MET A 69 -1.10 -8.59 -8.60
CA MET A 69 -1.36 -7.24 -8.09
C MET A 69 -0.19 -6.69 -7.27
N LEU A 70 0.81 -6.14 -7.96
CA LEU A 70 2.05 -5.65 -7.36
C LEU A 70 1.86 -4.65 -6.21
N GLY A 71 0.84 -3.79 -6.30
CA GLY A 71 0.50 -2.81 -5.26
C GLY A 71 0.25 -3.42 -3.87
N ARG A 72 -0.06 -4.73 -3.78
CA ARG A 72 -0.22 -5.44 -2.50
C ARG A 72 1.06 -5.51 -1.67
N TYR A 73 2.23 -5.34 -2.28
CA TYR A 73 3.54 -5.41 -1.63
C TYR A 73 4.05 -4.03 -1.16
N ILE A 74 3.28 -2.96 -1.35
CA ILE A 74 3.60 -1.64 -0.79
C ILE A 74 3.42 -1.71 0.71
N ASN A 75 4.47 -1.45 1.48
CA ASN A 75 4.42 -1.48 2.94
C ASN A 75 4.18 -0.09 3.53
N ASP A 76 3.77 -0.07 4.81
CA ASP A 76 3.84 1.13 5.63
C ASP A 76 4.98 1.00 6.65
N PRO A 77 6.04 1.82 6.54
CA PRO A 77 7.19 1.79 7.43
C PRO A 77 6.89 2.36 8.83
N ARG A 78 5.67 2.85 9.06
CA ARG A 78 5.23 3.57 10.26
C ARG A 78 6.11 4.78 10.61
N ASN A 79 6.74 5.33 9.59
CA ASN A 79 7.50 6.57 9.65
C ASN A 79 7.05 7.47 8.50
N ARG A 80 6.38 8.57 8.84
CA ARG A 80 5.79 9.50 7.87
C ARG A 80 6.80 10.13 6.91
N LEU A 81 8.05 10.26 7.34
CA LEU A 81 9.12 10.84 6.52
C LEU A 81 9.53 9.91 5.37
N LEU A 82 9.24 8.61 5.47
CA LEU A 82 9.58 7.61 4.45
C LEU A 82 8.46 7.40 3.41
N HIS A 83 7.23 7.84 3.67
CA HIS A 83 6.11 7.68 2.77
C HIS A 83 6.31 8.45 1.46
N ASN A 84 6.56 7.74 0.36
CA ASN A 84 6.84 8.29 -0.96
C ASN A 84 5.68 8.16 -1.95
N VAL A 85 4.61 7.44 -1.61
CA VAL A 85 3.35 7.39 -2.38
C VAL A 85 2.12 7.65 -1.49
N LEU A 86 0.98 7.92 -2.12
CA LEU A 86 -0.34 7.96 -1.50
C LEU A 86 -1.34 7.11 -2.29
N PHE A 87 -2.41 6.67 -1.62
CA PHE A 87 -3.56 6.03 -2.27
C PHE A 87 -4.62 7.09 -2.59
N ASP A 88 -4.79 7.40 -3.87
CA ASP A 88 -5.89 8.19 -4.38
C ASP A 88 -7.09 7.27 -4.66
N LYS A 89 -8.03 7.20 -3.72
CA LYS A 89 -9.12 6.23 -3.71
C LYS A 89 -10.23 6.66 -4.66
N ARG A 90 -10.58 5.78 -5.59
CA ARG A 90 -11.61 5.96 -6.62
C ARG A 90 -12.71 4.91 -6.42
N PRO A 91 -13.65 5.11 -5.46
CA PRO A 91 -14.67 4.11 -5.16
C PRO A 91 -15.58 3.80 -6.36
N ASP A 92 -15.89 4.79 -7.20
CA ASP A 92 -16.70 4.60 -8.41
C ASP A 92 -15.96 3.77 -9.48
N GLU A 93 -14.63 3.81 -9.47
CA GLU A 93 -13.77 3.00 -10.34
C GLU A 93 -13.30 1.69 -9.67
N GLN A 94 -13.75 1.42 -8.44
CA GLN A 94 -13.37 0.24 -7.66
C GLN A 94 -11.85 0.01 -7.60
N CYS A 95 -11.08 1.09 -7.48
CA CYS A 95 -9.64 1.03 -7.33
C CYS A 95 -9.08 2.20 -6.51
N ALA A 96 -7.79 2.16 -6.21
CA ALA A 96 -7.03 3.31 -5.79
C ALA A 96 -5.80 3.47 -6.69
N TYR A 97 -5.55 4.68 -7.16
CA TYR A 97 -4.30 4.98 -7.84
C TYR A 97 -3.19 5.19 -6.81
N VAL A 98 -2.04 4.59 -7.04
CA VAL A 98 -0.84 4.79 -6.22
C VAL A 98 -0.07 5.95 -6.82
N ILE A 99 -0.14 7.11 -6.17
CA ILE A 99 0.42 8.37 -6.71
C ILE A 99 1.73 8.71 -5.99
N ALA A 100 2.79 8.99 -6.73
CA ALA A 100 4.07 9.43 -6.18
C ALA A 100 3.95 10.81 -5.53
N LYS A 101 4.36 10.94 -4.26
CA LYS A 101 4.34 12.22 -3.50
C LYS A 101 5.55 13.11 -3.78
N ARG A 102 6.61 12.51 -4.30
CA ARG A 102 7.90 13.11 -4.67
C ARG A 102 8.52 12.29 -5.80
N ASP A 103 9.62 12.76 -6.34
CA ASP A 103 10.46 11.91 -7.18
C ASP A 103 10.98 10.72 -6.37
N ILE A 104 10.94 9.52 -6.97
CA ILE A 104 11.38 8.26 -6.40
C ILE A 104 12.53 7.75 -7.27
N ALA A 105 13.71 7.57 -6.68
CA ALA A 105 14.88 7.09 -7.40
C ALA A 105 14.76 5.60 -7.74
N CYS A 106 15.51 5.19 -8.78
CA CYS A 106 15.67 3.78 -9.11
C CYS A 106 16.17 2.98 -7.89
N GLY A 107 15.54 1.84 -7.61
CA GLY A 107 15.88 0.96 -6.50
C GLY A 107 15.30 1.35 -5.14
N GLU A 108 14.54 2.45 -5.03
CA GLU A 108 13.81 2.75 -3.80
C GLU A 108 12.62 1.80 -3.60
N GLU A 109 12.36 1.45 -2.33
CA GLU A 109 11.12 0.77 -1.93
C GLU A 109 9.97 1.78 -1.89
N ILE A 110 8.79 1.34 -2.32
CA ILE A 110 7.57 2.13 -2.34
C ILE A 110 6.85 1.95 -1.00
N PHE A 111 6.62 3.08 -0.32
CA PHE A 111 6.01 3.14 1.00
C PHE A 111 4.80 4.07 1.01
N ALA A 112 3.70 3.58 1.59
CA ALA A 112 2.46 4.31 1.76
C ALA A 112 2.06 4.41 3.24
N ASP A 113 1.13 5.32 3.55
CA ASP A 113 0.44 5.36 4.84
C ASP A 113 -0.76 4.40 4.80
N TYR A 114 -0.77 3.38 5.66
CA TYR A 114 -1.94 2.51 5.83
C TYR A 114 -3.05 3.16 6.66
N GLY A 115 -2.70 4.22 7.41
CA GLY A 115 -3.59 4.95 8.29
C GLY A 115 -3.70 4.31 9.67
N ARG A 116 -3.95 5.16 10.67
CA ARG A 116 -4.02 4.76 12.10
C ARG A 116 -4.96 3.59 12.39
N TRP A 117 -6.06 3.46 11.65
CA TRP A 117 -7.08 2.45 11.90
C TRP A 117 -6.63 1.05 11.49
N TYR A 118 -5.75 0.95 10.48
CA TYR A 118 -5.13 -0.32 10.10
C TYR A 118 -4.18 -0.82 11.21
N TRP A 119 -3.47 0.11 11.85
CA TRP A 119 -2.51 -0.21 12.92
C TRP A 119 -3.14 -0.35 14.30
N LEU A 120 -4.39 0.06 14.49
CA LEU A 120 -5.08 -0.06 15.77
C LEU A 120 -5.16 -1.54 16.20
N GLY A 121 -4.67 -1.84 17.40
CA GLY A 121 -4.64 -3.20 17.93
C GLY A 121 -3.47 -4.08 17.44
N LYS A 122 -2.61 -3.56 16.55
CA LYS A 122 -1.34 -4.23 16.20
C LYS A 122 -0.23 -3.74 17.12
N THR A 123 0.66 -4.65 17.54
CA THR A 123 1.78 -4.33 18.44
C THR A 123 2.66 -3.22 17.83
N PRO A 124 3.02 -2.18 18.61
CA PRO A 124 3.96 -1.16 18.16
C PRO A 124 5.34 -1.77 17.85
N THR A 125 5.98 -1.35 16.76
CA THR A 125 7.36 -1.73 16.42
C THR A 125 8.36 -0.73 17.02
N ARG A 126 9.66 -1.05 17.01
CA ARG A 126 10.72 -0.10 17.45
C ARG A 126 10.72 1.21 16.64
N LEU A 127 10.28 1.17 15.37
CA LEU A 127 10.17 2.34 14.49
C LEU A 127 9.11 3.33 14.98
N ASP A 128 8.05 2.86 15.65
CA ASP A 128 6.99 3.70 16.23
C ASP A 128 7.48 4.58 17.40
N ARG A 129 8.71 4.36 17.87
CA ARG A 129 9.29 5.02 19.06
C ARG A 129 10.42 5.99 18.72
N LEU A 130 10.79 6.14 17.46
CA LEU A 130 11.76 7.15 17.06
C LEU A 130 11.08 8.53 17.09
N PRO A 131 11.71 9.56 17.67
CA PRO A 131 11.15 10.91 17.66
C PRO A 131 10.96 11.39 16.22
N MET A 132 9.82 12.05 15.97
CA MET A 132 9.49 12.68 14.68
C MET A 132 10.48 13.77 14.29
#